data_AF-A0A2W5Z7J7-F1
#
_entry.id   AF-A0A2W5Z7J7-F1
#
_cell.length_a   1.000
_cell.length_b   1.000
_cell.length_c   1.000
_cell.angle_alpha   90.00
_cell.angle_beta   90.00
_cell.angle_gamma   90.00
#
_symmetry.space_group_name_H-M   'P 1'
#
loop_
_entity.id
_entity.type
_entity.pdbx_description
1 polymer ?
#
loop_
_entity_poly.entity_id
_entity_poly.type
_entity_poly.pdbx_seq_one_letter_code
_entity_poly.pdbx_strand_id
1 'polypeptide(L)'
;MLLIALGLGLLSSPAIRADDNNRSIVGLWDVHFYSEGAELFETHVQWHSDGLEFEVNSIYPGAVCQGVFKTENGVVKLHHVVFTFDANGVLNGRLDETQIDTVGREGNRYQGRST
;
A
#
# COMPACT_ATOMS: atom_id res chain seq x y z
N MET A 1 18.68 -17.51 5.60
CA MET A 1 18.79 -16.16 6.17
C MET A 1 19.17 -15.25 5.01
N LEU A 2 18.17 -14.71 4.30
CA LEU A 2 18.37 -14.01 3.03
C LEU A 2 17.98 -12.55 3.21
N LEU A 3 18.95 -11.65 3.01
CA LEU A 3 18.80 -10.20 3.13
C LEU A 3 18.01 -9.67 1.92
N ILE A 4 16.94 -8.92 2.16
CA ILE A 4 16.06 -8.30 1.15
C ILE A 4 16.55 -6.84 0.89
N ALA A 5 16.79 -6.47 -0.36
CA ALA A 5 17.22 -5.13 -0.80
C ALA A 5 16.29 -4.54 -1.90
N LEU A 6 16.34 -3.20 -2.05
CA LEU A 6 15.30 -2.23 -2.48
C LEU A 6 15.49 -1.66 -3.92
N GLY A 7 14.44 -1.09 -4.54
CA GLY A 7 14.47 -0.05 -5.63
C GLY A 7 13.72 -0.44 -6.93
N LEU A 8 13.07 0.41 -7.76
CA LEU A 8 12.92 1.87 -7.89
C LEU A 8 11.84 2.22 -9.01
N GLY A 9 10.83 3.07 -8.74
CA GLY A 9 9.98 3.86 -9.72
C GLY A 9 8.92 3.12 -10.57
N LEU A 10 7.81 3.67 -11.09
CA LEU A 10 7.16 5.00 -11.18
C LEU A 10 5.75 4.78 -11.83
N LEU A 11 4.63 5.26 -11.28
CA LEU A 11 3.40 5.67 -12.02
C LEU A 11 2.52 6.55 -11.09
N SER A 12 1.91 7.63 -11.62
CA SER A 12 1.17 8.65 -10.84
C SER A 12 -0.30 8.69 -11.25
N SER A 13 -1.19 8.30 -10.34
CA SER A 13 -2.64 8.49 -10.49
C SER A 13 -3.08 9.84 -9.89
N PRO A 14 -4.10 10.53 -10.45
CA PRO A 14 -4.64 11.76 -9.90
C PRO A 14 -5.54 11.44 -8.69
N ALA A 15 -4.93 10.92 -7.62
CA ALA A 15 -5.52 11.03 -6.30
C ALA A 15 -5.77 12.52 -6.03
N ILE A 16 -6.99 12.89 -5.58
CA ILE A 16 -7.21 14.18 -4.94
C ILE A 16 -6.09 14.34 -3.91
N ARG A 17 -5.30 15.43 -4.01
CA ARG A 17 -4.10 15.61 -3.18
C ARG A 17 -4.42 15.27 -1.74
N ALA A 18 -3.61 14.39 -1.16
CA ALA A 18 -3.65 14.05 0.25
C ALA A 18 -3.30 15.33 1.04
N ASP A 19 -4.30 16.15 1.36
CA ASP A 19 -4.20 17.44 2.08
C ASP A 19 -3.10 18.40 1.54
N ASP A 20 -3.52 19.50 0.93
CA ASP A 20 -2.64 20.50 0.27
C ASP A 20 -1.54 21.11 1.17
N ASN A 21 -1.54 20.89 2.49
CA ASN A 21 -0.63 21.54 3.44
C ASN A 21 0.35 20.64 4.22
N ASN A 22 0.40 19.32 4.00
CA ASN A 22 1.39 18.50 4.71
C ASN A 22 1.70 17.24 3.90
N ARG A 23 2.88 16.64 4.06
CA ARG A 23 3.25 15.36 3.40
C ARG A 23 2.41 14.20 3.96
N SER A 24 1.10 14.25 3.74
CA SER A 24 0.11 13.33 4.25
C SER A 24 -0.05 12.17 3.27
N ILE A 25 -0.24 10.97 3.81
CA ILE A 25 -0.59 9.80 3.01
C ILE A 25 -2.13 9.63 2.91
N VAL A 26 -2.90 10.37 3.70
CA VAL A 26 -4.36 10.23 3.79
C VAL A 26 -5.02 10.50 2.44
N GLY A 27 -5.76 9.53 1.92
CA GLY A 27 -6.39 9.61 0.60
C GLY A 27 -6.54 8.24 -0.05
N LEU A 28 -7.06 8.23 -1.28
CA LEU A 28 -7.12 7.05 -2.15
C LEU A 28 -5.96 7.09 -3.14
N TRP A 29 -5.25 5.99 -3.26
CA TRP A 29 -4.08 5.85 -4.13
C TRP A 29 -4.22 4.64 -5.02
N ASP A 30 -3.73 4.78 -6.25
CA ASP A 30 -3.48 3.67 -7.16
C ASP A 30 -1.97 3.40 -7.14
N VAL A 31 -1.63 2.14 -6.85
CA VAL A 31 -0.31 1.70 -6.40
C VAL A 31 0.07 0.43 -7.17
N HIS A 32 1.30 0.40 -7.66
CA HIS A 32 1.82 -0.76 -8.39
C HIS A 32 2.90 -1.45 -7.57
N PHE A 33 2.74 -2.76 -7.35
CA PHE A 33 3.70 -3.60 -6.65
C PHE A 33 4.65 -4.26 -7.65
N TYR A 34 5.94 -4.20 -7.36
CA TYR A 34 6.99 -4.76 -8.22
C TYR A 34 7.86 -5.75 -7.44
N SER A 35 8.29 -6.81 -8.11
CA SER A 35 9.34 -7.72 -7.65
C SER A 35 10.30 -8.02 -8.79
N GLU A 36 11.60 -7.92 -8.52
CA GLU A 36 12.65 -8.18 -9.51
C GLU A 36 12.51 -7.35 -10.80
N GLY A 37 11.93 -6.14 -10.71
CA GLY A 37 11.69 -5.26 -11.85
C GLY A 37 10.48 -5.62 -12.71
N ALA A 38 9.74 -6.68 -12.36
CA ALA A 38 8.46 -7.01 -12.97
C ALA A 38 7.31 -6.53 -12.07
N GLU A 39 6.26 -6.01 -12.69
CA GLU A 39 5.02 -5.70 -11.99
C GLU A 39 4.34 -7.01 -11.57
N LEU A 40 3.97 -7.10 -10.31
CA LEU A 40 3.22 -8.23 -9.77
C LEU A 40 1.72 -7.99 -9.85
N PHE A 41 1.28 -6.81 -9.39
CA PHE A 41 -0.12 -6.41 -9.35
C PHE A 41 -0.27 -4.91 -9.14
N GLU A 42 -1.47 -4.43 -9.48
CA GLU A 42 -1.98 -3.09 -9.18
C GLU A 42 -2.90 -3.19 -7.96
N THR A 43 -2.96 -2.13 -7.17
CA THR A 43 -3.81 -2.09 -5.99
C THR A 43 -4.29 -0.69 -5.66
N HIS A 44 -5.50 -0.61 -5.11
CA HIS A 44 -6.11 0.63 -4.65
C HIS A 44 -6.07 0.67 -3.13
N VAL A 45 -5.33 1.62 -2.57
CA VAL A 45 -5.11 1.77 -1.12
C VAL A 45 -5.77 3.05 -0.62
N GLN A 46 -6.59 2.92 0.42
CA GLN A 46 -7.20 4.03 1.14
C GLN A 46 -6.53 4.20 2.50
N TRP A 47 -6.06 5.41 2.76
CA TRP A 47 -5.50 5.81 4.05
C TRP A 47 -6.43 6.82 4.69
N HIS A 48 -6.94 6.49 5.86
CA HIS A 48 -7.90 7.32 6.58
C HIS A 48 -7.18 8.20 7.61
N SER A 49 -7.72 9.39 7.87
CA SER A 49 -7.12 10.35 8.81
C SER A 49 -7.14 9.88 10.27
N ASP A 50 -7.93 8.86 10.58
CA ASP A 50 -8.01 8.19 11.89
C ASP A 50 -6.94 7.08 12.07
N GLY A 51 -6.09 6.85 11.07
CA GLY A 51 -5.03 5.84 11.13
C GLY A 51 -5.45 4.47 10.63
N LEU A 52 -6.62 4.33 10.00
CA LEU A 52 -7.04 3.09 9.32
C LEU A 52 -6.55 3.03 7.88
N GLU A 53 -6.34 1.81 7.39
CA GLU A 53 -5.99 1.51 6.02
C GLU A 53 -6.93 0.44 5.45
N PHE A 54 -7.26 0.56 4.16
CA PHE A 54 -8.02 -0.43 3.42
C PHE A 54 -7.52 -0.54 1.97
N GLU A 55 -7.25 -1.76 1.53
CA GLU A 55 -6.68 -2.04 0.22
C GLU A 55 -7.51 -3.11 -0.52
N VAL A 56 -7.62 -2.94 -1.84
CA VAL A 56 -8.09 -3.98 -2.77
C VAL A 56 -7.12 -4.10 -3.93
N ASN A 57 -6.56 -5.29 -4.12
CA ASN A 57 -5.59 -5.56 -5.19
C ASN A 57 -6.18 -6.33 -6.37
N SER A 58 -5.45 -6.32 -7.49
CA SER A 58 -5.85 -6.96 -8.75
C SER A 58 -5.46 -8.44 -8.89
N ILE A 59 -4.92 -9.07 -7.83
CA ILE A 59 -4.56 -10.50 -7.85
C ILE A 59 -5.84 -11.33 -7.99
N TYR A 60 -6.03 -12.08 -9.07
CA TYR A 60 -7.22 -12.92 -9.25
C TYR A 60 -7.34 -14.00 -8.13
N PRO A 61 -8.53 -14.17 -7.50
CA PRO A 61 -9.83 -13.53 -7.79
C PRO A 61 -10.07 -12.17 -7.10
N GLY A 62 -9.13 -11.74 -6.28
CA GLY A 62 -9.06 -10.49 -5.52
C GLY A 62 -8.43 -10.77 -4.16
N ALA A 63 -7.67 -9.82 -3.62
CA ALA A 63 -7.37 -9.78 -2.20
C ALA A 63 -7.83 -8.47 -1.58
N VAL A 64 -8.27 -8.56 -0.34
CA VAL A 64 -8.71 -7.41 0.47
C VAL A 64 -7.77 -7.30 1.65
N CYS A 65 -7.26 -6.10 1.93
CA CYS A 65 -6.45 -5.85 3.10
C CYS A 65 -7.12 -4.83 4.03
N GLN A 66 -6.82 -4.96 5.32
CA GLN A 66 -7.24 -4.02 6.35
C GLN A 66 -6.11 -3.79 7.34
N GLY A 67 -5.86 -2.54 7.64
CA GLY A 67 -4.69 -2.15 8.41
C GLY A 67 -4.87 -0.98 9.35
N VAL A 68 -3.80 -0.75 10.09
CA VAL A 68 -3.58 0.44 10.90
C VAL A 68 -2.21 1.01 10.59
N PHE A 69 -2.12 2.34 10.54
CA PHE A 69 -0.87 3.01 10.29
C PHE A 69 -0.63 4.16 11.27
N LYS A 70 0.63 4.56 11.33
CA LYS A 70 1.04 5.81 11.95
C LYS A 70 2.12 6.49 11.13
N THR A 71 2.17 7.81 11.22
CA THR A 71 3.20 8.62 10.59
C THR A 71 4.16 9.17 11.65
N GLU A 72 5.44 8.86 11.51
CA GLU A 72 6.51 9.33 12.39
C GLU A 72 7.63 9.94 11.54
N ASN A 73 7.92 11.24 11.72
CA ASN A 73 8.99 11.94 11.00
C ASN A 73 8.89 11.86 9.46
N GLY A 74 7.67 11.83 8.92
CA GLY A 74 7.41 11.71 7.47
C GLY A 74 7.56 10.30 6.90
N VAL A 75 7.75 9.31 7.78
CA VAL A 75 7.72 7.88 7.46
C VAL A 75 6.40 7.30 7.94
N VAL A 76 5.69 6.61 7.06
CA VAL A 76 4.48 5.87 7.40
C VAL A 76 4.87 4.44 7.73
N LYS A 77 4.33 3.91 8.82
CA LYS A 77 4.50 2.52 9.24
C LYS A 77 3.13 1.87 9.27
N LEU A 78 2.92 0.91 8.39
CA LEU A 78 1.68 0.15 8.24
C LEU A 78 1.86 -1.24 8.85
N HIS A 79 0.81 -1.71 9.51
CA HIS A 79 0.55 -3.13 9.70
C HIS A 79 -0.83 -3.40 9.14
N HIS A 80 -0.93 -4.31 8.18
CA HIS A 80 -2.22 -4.71 7.64
C HIS A 80 -2.30 -6.21 7.40
N VAL A 81 -3.51 -6.69 7.28
CA VAL A 81 -3.80 -8.09 7.08
C VAL A 81 -4.36 -8.26 5.69
N VAL A 82 -3.74 -9.14 4.91
CA VAL A 82 -4.24 -9.60 3.62
C VAL A 82 -5.19 -10.78 3.81
N PHE A 83 -6.36 -10.72 3.17
CA PHE A 83 -7.30 -11.82 3.04
C PHE A 83 -7.44 -12.21 1.57
N THR A 84 -7.25 -13.49 1.27
CA THR A 84 -7.42 -14.03 -0.08
C THR A 84 -8.60 -14.99 -0.14
N PHE A 85 -9.21 -15.07 -1.31
CA PHE A 85 -10.38 -15.91 -1.56
C PHE A 85 -10.10 -16.88 -2.70
N ASP A 86 -10.75 -18.04 -2.69
CA ASP A 86 -10.77 -18.94 -3.83
C ASP A 86 -11.77 -18.45 -4.89
N ALA A 87 -11.84 -19.14 -6.03
CA ALA A 87 -12.74 -18.78 -7.13
C ALA A 87 -14.23 -18.85 -6.78
N ASN A 88 -14.61 -19.45 -5.65
CA ASN A 88 -15.98 -19.50 -5.15
C ASN A 88 -16.25 -18.44 -4.07
N GLY A 89 -15.28 -17.57 -3.78
CA GLY A 89 -15.35 -16.56 -2.73
C GLY A 89 -15.14 -17.10 -1.32
N VAL A 90 -14.60 -18.32 -1.16
CA VAL A 90 -14.28 -18.89 0.14
C VAL A 90 -12.92 -18.37 0.59
N LEU A 91 -12.83 -17.86 1.83
CA LEU A 91 -11.57 -17.43 2.43
C LEU A 91 -10.57 -18.59 2.43
N ASN A 92 -9.41 -18.41 1.80
CA ASN A 92 -8.39 -19.46 1.65
C ASN A 92 -6.99 -19.03 2.10
N GLY A 93 -6.81 -17.78 2.54
CA GLY A 93 -5.52 -17.29 3.01
C GLY A 93 -5.66 -16.06 3.90
N ARG A 94 -4.70 -15.94 4.82
CA ARG A 94 -4.49 -14.79 5.69
C ARG A 94 -3.00 -14.57 5.85
N LEU A 95 -2.52 -13.34 5.61
CA LEU A 95 -1.13 -12.93 5.81
C LEU A 95 -1.11 -11.64 6.62
N ASP A 96 -0.25 -11.56 7.63
CA ASP A 96 0.10 -10.28 8.26
C ASP A 96 1.27 -9.68 7.49
N GLU A 97 1.11 -8.46 6.99
CA GLU A 97 2.10 -7.73 6.21
C GLU A 97 2.40 -6.39 6.89
N THR A 98 3.66 -5.98 6.83
CA THR A 98 4.09 -4.67 7.33
C THR A 98 4.72 -3.84 6.21
N GLN A 99 4.47 -2.54 6.20
CA GLN A 99 5.05 -1.65 5.21
C GLN A 99 5.70 -0.41 5.85
N ILE A 100 6.73 0.08 5.18
CA ILE A 100 7.37 1.36 5.48
C ILE A 100 7.30 2.23 4.23
N ASP A 101 6.54 3.31 4.31
CA ASP A 101 6.28 4.21 3.18
C ASP A 101 6.80 5.63 3.45
N THR A 102 7.07 6.36 2.37
CA THR A 102 7.47 7.77 2.40
C THR A 102 6.71 8.54 1.35
N VAL A 103 6.02 9.60 1.78
CA VAL A 103 5.30 10.52 0.88
C VAL A 103 6.27 11.53 0.29
N GLY A 104 6.17 11.72 -1.03
CA GLY A 104 6.90 12.75 -1.76
C GLY A 104 6.57 14.16 -1.23
N ARG A 105 7.48 15.11 -1.45
CA ARG A 105 7.31 16.49 -0.97
C ARG A 105 6.04 17.17 -1.46
N GLU A 106 5.56 16.77 -2.64
CA GLU A 106 4.38 17.32 -3.31
C GLU A 106 3.06 16.66 -2.89
N GLY A 107 3.10 15.61 -2.04
CA GLY A 107 1.87 14.94 -1.59
C GLY A 107 1.10 14.20 -2.69
N ASN A 108 1.71 13.99 -3.85
CA ASN A 108 1.10 13.37 -5.05
C ASN A 108 1.69 11.99 -5.40
N ARG A 109 2.60 11.49 -4.56
CA ARG A 109 3.20 10.16 -4.69
C ARG A 109 3.68 9.68 -3.33
N TYR A 110 3.67 8.37 -3.12
CA TYR A 110 4.49 7.74 -2.08
C TYR A 110 5.20 6.51 -2.65
N GLN A 111 6.19 6.05 -1.91
CA GLN A 111 6.92 4.82 -2.20
C GLN A 111 7.20 4.10 -0.90
N GLY A 112 7.25 2.78 -0.93
CA GLY A 112 7.58 2.01 0.25
C GLY A 112 8.05 0.62 -0.05
N ARG A 113 8.11 -0.17 1.01
CA ARG A 113 8.52 -1.56 0.97
C ARG A 113 7.71 -2.37 1.96
N SER A 114 7.21 -3.50 1.46
CA SER A 114 6.56 -4.55 2.24
C SER A 114 7.57 -5.57 2.79
N THR A 115 7.26 -6.13 3.96
CA THR A 115 7.90 -7.31 4.58
C THR A 115 6.90 -8.19 5.31
#